data_AF-A0A6N6LQ36-F1
#
_entry.id   AF-A0A6N6LQ36-F1
#
_cell.length_a   1.000
_cell.length_b   1.000
_cell.length_c   1.000
_cell.angle_alpha   90.00
_cell.angle_beta   90.00
_cell.angle_gamma   90.00
#
_symmetry.space_group_name_H-M   'P 1'
#
loop_
_entity.id
_entity.type
_entity.pdbx_description
1 polymer ?
#
loop_
_entity_poly.entity_id
_entity_poly.type
_entity_poly.pdbx_seq_one_letter_code
_entity_poly.pdbx_strand_id
1 'polypeptide(L)'
;MACFIVPGSEGIVSAVLTKLFKGRVNGAKIAQRFSWLTKLSFGGAFLLAFEHLWHGEISVMPPFLTAMNSAENTAVMLDEMATVGVSMSLAITIVWLIMCFVAEKIENRQVAKA
;
A
#
# COMPACT_ATOMS: atom_id res chain seq x y z
N MET A 1 14.55 3.04 7.93
CA MET A 1 14.01 1.75 7.45
C MET A 1 12.99 2.06 6.35
N ALA A 2 13.31 1.95 5.06
CA ALA A 2 12.41 2.44 3.99
C ALA A 2 11.19 1.52 3.71
N CYS A 3 10.58 0.98 4.77
CA CYS A 3 9.43 0.08 4.76
C CYS A 3 8.21 0.67 4.06
N PHE A 4 8.13 2.01 3.95
CA PHE A 4 7.08 2.73 3.23
C PHE A 4 7.07 2.47 1.71
N ILE A 5 8.19 2.00 1.12
CA ILE A 5 8.30 1.73 -0.32
C ILE A 5 7.43 0.53 -0.70
N VAL A 6 7.33 -0.49 0.16
CA VAL A 6 6.57 -1.71 -0.15
C VAL A 6 5.06 -1.39 -0.29
N PRO A 7 4.39 -0.75 0.69
CA PRO A 7 3.00 -0.31 0.53
C PRO A 7 2.82 0.74 -0.56
N GLY A 8 3.81 1.63 -0.77
CA GLY A 8 3.78 2.60 -1.88
C GLY A 8 3.77 1.92 -3.25
N SER A 9 4.60 0.90 -3.45
CA SER A 9 4.65 0.11 -4.69
C SER A 9 3.36 -0.68 -4.92
N GLU A 10 2.79 -1.25 -3.86
CA GLU A 10 1.49 -1.92 -3.88
C GLU A 10 0.37 -0.94 -4.29
N GLY A 11 0.41 0.28 -3.75
CA GLY A 11 -0.51 1.36 -4.10
C GLY A 11 -0.43 1.78 -5.58
N ILE A 12 0.78 1.79 -6.17
CA ILE A 12 0.97 2.06 -7.60
C ILE A 12 0.35 0.95 -8.44
N VAL A 13 0.61 -0.31 -8.07
CA VAL A 13 0.05 -1.48 -8.77
C VAL A 13 -1.48 -1.45 -8.71
N SER A 14 -2.08 -1.18 -7.55
CA SER A 14 -3.53 -1.08 -7.40
C SER A 14 -4.12 0.11 -8.18
N ALA A 15 -3.39 1.22 -8.30
CA ALA A 15 -3.80 2.36 -9.12
C ALA A 15 -3.81 2.03 -10.62
N VAL A 16 -2.80 1.31 -11.10
CA VAL A 16 -2.74 0.83 -12.49
C VAL A 16 -3.89 -0.14 -12.76
N LEU A 17 -4.11 -1.12 -11.87
CA LEU A 17 -5.24 -2.04 -11.98
C LEU A 17 -6.58 -1.30 -12.01
N THR A 18 -6.76 -0.30 -11.14
CA THR A 18 -7.95 0.56 -11.14
C THR A 18 -8.17 1.21 -12.51
N LYS A 19 -7.12 1.78 -13.13
CA LYS A 19 -7.22 2.41 -14.45
C LYS A 19 -7.56 1.40 -15.56
N LEU A 20 -6.97 0.21 -15.52
CA LEU A 20 -7.24 -0.86 -16.49
C LEU A 20 -8.68 -1.37 -16.41
N PHE A 21 -9.22 -1.54 -15.20
CA PHE A 21 -10.59 -2.02 -15.01
C PHE A 21 -11.65 -0.94 -15.25
N LYS A 22 -11.31 0.35 -15.10
CA LYS A 22 -12.26 1.46 -15.31
C LYS A 22 -12.81 1.52 -16.75
N GLY A 23 -12.08 1.01 -17.74
CA GLY A 23 -12.51 0.94 -19.14
C GLY A 23 -13.30 -0.31 -19.54
N ARG A 24 -13.54 -1.26 -18.62
CA ARG A 24 -14.29 -2.50 -18.93
C ARG A 24 -15.78 -2.35 -18.62
N VAL A 25 -16.62 -2.96 -19.46
CA VAL A 25 -18.10 -2.92 -19.43
C VAL A 25 -18.70 -3.33 -18.07
N ASN A 26 -18.02 -4.16 -17.28
CA ASN A 26 -18.41 -4.55 -15.92
C ASN A 26 -17.33 -4.23 -14.85
N GLY A 27 -16.34 -3.42 -15.22
CA GLY A 27 -15.14 -3.19 -14.40
C GLY A 27 -15.29 -2.07 -13.38
N ALA A 28 -16.38 -1.31 -13.39
CA ALA A 28 -16.57 -0.17 -12.49
C ALA A 28 -16.52 -0.55 -11.00
N LYS A 29 -17.17 -1.66 -10.62
CA LYS A 29 -17.17 -2.18 -9.24
C LYS A 29 -15.78 -2.67 -8.81
N ILE A 30 -15.07 -3.32 -9.72
CA ILE A 30 -13.70 -3.83 -9.49
C ILE A 30 -12.73 -2.65 -9.36
N ALA A 31 -12.82 -1.67 -10.25
CA ALA A 31 -12.03 -0.44 -10.20
C ALA A 31 -12.29 0.35 -8.91
N GLN A 32 -13.53 0.41 -8.43
CA GLN A 32 -13.87 1.06 -7.16
C GLN A 32 -13.19 0.36 -5.97
N ARG A 33 -13.19 -0.98 -5.92
CA ARG A 33 -12.53 -1.73 -4.85
C ARG A 33 -11.01 -1.58 -4.86
N PHE A 34 -10.37 -1.60 -6.03
CA PHE A 34 -8.93 -1.32 -6.14
C PHE A 34 -8.58 0.15 -5.83
N SER A 35 -9.50 1.09 -6.08
CA SER A 35 -9.34 2.49 -5.68
C SER A 35 -9.31 2.65 -4.16
N TRP A 36 -10.10 1.85 -3.42
CA TRP A 36 -10.04 1.83 -1.96
C TRP A 36 -8.70 1.31 -1.44
N LEU A 37 -8.21 0.20 -2.01
CA LEU A 37 -6.88 -0.32 -1.69
C LEU A 37 -5.80 0.73 -1.95
N THR A 38 -5.85 1.38 -3.11
CA THR A 38 -4.92 2.46 -3.48
C THR A 38 -4.88 3.57 -2.43
N LYS A 39 -6.05 4.03 -1.96
CA LYS A 39 -6.15 5.09 -0.95
C LYS A 39 -5.60 4.65 0.40
N LEU A 40 -5.87 3.41 0.82
CA LEU A 40 -5.35 2.85 2.07
C LEU A 40 -3.82 2.72 2.03
N SER A 41 -3.28 2.15 0.95
CA SER A 41 -1.84 1.93 0.80
C SER A 41 -1.07 3.24 0.67
N PHE A 42 -1.56 4.22 -0.11
CA PHE A 42 -0.91 5.53 -0.19
C PHE A 42 -1.05 6.35 1.09
N GLY A 43 -2.20 6.27 1.78
CA GLY A 43 -2.39 6.96 3.06
C GLY A 43 -1.43 6.45 4.13
N GLY A 44 -1.30 5.13 4.27
CA GLY A 44 -0.35 4.51 5.19
C GLY A 44 1.10 4.77 4.81
N ALA A 45 1.46 4.61 3.53
CA ALA A 45 2.81 4.89 3.03
C ALA A 45 3.23 6.35 3.26
N PHE A 46 2.31 7.31 3.04
CA PHE A 46 2.58 8.72 3.27
C PHE A 46 2.83 9.03 4.74
N LEU A 47 2.00 8.51 5.64
CA LEU A 47 2.14 8.73 7.08
C LEU A 47 3.47 8.15 7.60
N LEU A 48 3.82 6.94 7.15
CA LEU A 48 5.07 6.27 7.51
C LEU A 48 6.29 6.99 6.93
N ALA A 49 6.21 7.49 5.70
CA ALA A 49 7.26 8.29 5.10
C ALA A 49 7.46 9.60 5.87
N PHE A 50 6.39 10.23 6.36
CA PHE A 50 6.47 11.41 7.21
C PHE A 50 7.09 11.09 8.58
N GLU A 51 6.73 9.96 9.19
CA GLU A 51 7.35 9.49 10.43
C GLU A 51 8.86 9.27 10.27
N HIS A 52 9.28 8.65 9.17
CA HIS A 52 10.69 8.41 8.87
C HIS A 52 11.45 9.70 8.54
N LEU A 53 10.78 10.69 7.93
CA LEU A 53 11.32 12.03 7.72
C LEU A 53 11.50 12.77 9.06
N TRP A 54 10.52 12.65 9.96
CA TRP A 54 10.52 13.30 11.27
C TRP A 54 11.53 12.65 12.26
N HIS A 55 11.70 11.32 12.20
CA HIS A 55 12.71 10.60 12.97
C HIS A 55 14.14 10.73 12.40
N GLY A 56 14.32 11.44 11.28
CA GLY A 56 15.64 11.73 10.71
C GLY A 56 16.28 10.56 9.93
N GLU A 57 15.47 9.56 9.55
CA GLU A 57 15.92 8.42 8.74
C GLU A 57 15.85 8.68 7.23
N ILE A 58 15.14 9.72 6.81
CA ILE A 58 15.07 10.21 5.42
C ILE A 58 15.70 11.61 5.37
N SER A 59 16.77 11.77 4.59
CA SER A 59 17.41 13.06 4.35
C SER A 59 17.11 13.54 2.93
N VAL A 60 16.89 14.85 2.76
CA VAL A 60 16.67 15.48 1.44
C VAL A 60 17.99 15.68 0.66
N MET A 61 19.13 15.47 1.34
CA MET A 61 20.48 15.57 0.79
C MET A 61 21.02 14.14 0.54
N PRO A 62 21.62 13.85 -0.63
CA PRO A 62 22.17 12.51 -0.90
C PRO A 62 23.27 12.14 0.13
N PRO A 63 23.31 10.89 0.64
CA PRO A 63 22.42 9.77 0.32
C PRO A 63 21.13 9.82 1.15
N PHE A 64 19.98 9.74 0.47
CA PHE A 64 18.63 9.87 1.07
C PHE A 64 18.33 8.86 2.19
N LEU A 65 19.14 7.78 2.29
CA LEU A 65 19.23 6.83 3.39
C LEU A 65 20.63 6.92 3.99
N THR A 66 20.78 7.71 5.05
CA THR A 66 22.06 7.99 5.74
C THR A 66 22.76 6.72 6.28
N ALA A 67 22.06 5.59 6.36
CA ALA A 67 22.57 4.28 6.78
C ALA A 67 23.28 3.47 5.66
N MET A 68 23.21 3.88 4.39
CA MET A 68 23.85 3.18 3.25
C MET A 68 25.33 3.57 3.04
N ASN A 69 26.12 3.65 4.11
CA ASN A 69 27.55 4.02 4.01
C ASN A 69 28.46 2.84 3.61
N SER A 70 27.96 1.60 3.64
CA SER A 70 28.66 0.38 3.20
C SER A 70 27.70 -0.64 2.56
N ALA A 71 28.18 -1.38 1.54
CA ALA A 71 27.38 -2.32 0.76
C ALA A 71 26.83 -3.49 1.58
N GLU A 72 27.56 -3.93 2.62
CA GLU A 72 27.17 -5.03 3.51
C GLU A 72 25.98 -4.65 4.41
N ASN A 73 25.99 -3.43 4.95
CA ASN A 73 24.89 -2.91 5.76
C ASN A 73 23.64 -2.60 4.94
N THR A 74 23.80 -2.34 3.64
CA THR A 74 22.66 -2.12 2.73
C THR A 74 21.88 -3.41 2.51
N ALA A 75 22.55 -4.57 2.37
CA ALA A 75 21.90 -5.85 2.13
C ALA A 75 21.08 -6.32 3.33
N VAL A 76 21.63 -6.21 4.55
CA VAL A 76 20.93 -6.56 5.79
C VAL A 76 19.71 -5.66 6.00
N MET A 77 19.86 -4.35 5.75
CA MET A 77 18.76 -3.39 5.90
C MET A 77 17.66 -3.61 4.84
N LEU A 78 18.00 -4.03 3.63
CA LEU A 78 17.02 -4.40 2.60
C LEU A 78 16.24 -5.68 2.97
N ASP A 79 16.86 -6.65 3.63
CA ASP A 79 16.20 -7.89 4.05
C ASP A 79 15.23 -7.65 5.22
N GLU A 80 15.61 -6.79 6.17
CA GLU A 80 14.72 -6.32 7.24
C GLU A 80 13.55 -5.48 6.67
N MET A 81 13.82 -4.66 5.65
CA MET A 81 12.77 -3.92 4.93
C MET A 81 11.82 -4.83 4.16
N ALA A 82 12.32 -5.92 3.55
CA ALA A 82 11.51 -6.87 2.81
C ALA A 82 10.56 -7.62 3.75
N THR A 83 11.07 -8.12 4.87
CA THR A 83 10.26 -8.89 5.83
C THR A 83 9.23 -8.04 6.55
N VAL A 84 9.61 -6.87 7.07
CA VAL A 84 8.68 -5.96 7.77
C VAL A 84 7.70 -5.32 6.79
N GLY A 85 8.18 -4.84 5.64
CA GLY A 85 7.33 -4.24 4.60
C GLY A 85 6.29 -5.22 4.05
N VAL A 86 6.66 -6.50 3.86
CA VAL A 86 5.73 -7.55 3.43
C VAL A 86 4.68 -7.84 4.51
N SER A 87 5.08 -7.92 5.78
CA SER A 87 4.12 -8.14 6.88
C SER A 87 3.07 -7.02 6.97
N MET A 88 3.47 -5.77 6.75
CA MET A 88 2.57 -4.61 6.73
C MET A 88 1.66 -4.59 5.51
N SER A 89 2.19 -4.92 4.32
CA SER A 89 1.38 -5.09 3.10
C SER A 89 0.35 -6.20 3.26
N LEU A 90 0.73 -7.33 3.87
CA LEU A 90 -0.19 -8.42 4.18
C LEU A 90 -1.33 -7.96 5.11
N ALA A 91 -1.02 -7.16 6.14
CA ALA A 91 -2.04 -6.63 7.03
C ALA A 91 -3.02 -5.70 6.29
N ILE A 92 -2.53 -4.81 5.41
CA ILE A 92 -3.37 -3.88 4.62
C ILE A 92 -4.27 -4.66 3.65
N THR A 93 -3.73 -5.68 2.98
CA THR A 93 -4.52 -6.53 2.07
C THR A 93 -5.61 -7.31 2.80
N ILE A 94 -5.34 -7.85 4.00
CA ILE A 94 -6.35 -8.52 4.83
C ILE A 94 -7.47 -7.56 5.22
N VAL A 95 -7.14 -6.35 5.68
CA VAL A 95 -8.14 -5.32 6.02
C VAL A 95 -8.99 -4.96 4.80
N TRP A 96 -8.36 -4.81 3.63
CA TRP A 96 -9.08 -4.54 2.39
C TRP A 96 -10.02 -5.67 1.97
N LEU A 97 -9.61 -6.94 2.12
CA LEU A 97 -10.47 -8.10 1.86
C LEU A 97 -11.70 -8.11 2.77
N ILE A 98 -11.52 -7.83 4.06
CA ILE A 98 -12.62 -7.72 5.02
C ILE A 98 -13.58 -6.61 4.59
N MET A 99 -13.07 -5.43 4.22
CA MET A 99 -13.90 -4.32 3.72
C MET A 99 -14.68 -4.70 2.46
N CYS A 100 -14.06 -5.41 1.51
CA CYS A 100 -14.73 -5.88 0.30
C CYS A 100 -15.86 -6.87 0.64
N PHE A 101 -15.61 -7.80 1.57
CA PHE A 101 -16.61 -8.78 1.99
C PHE A 101 -17.80 -8.13 2.71
N VAL A 102 -17.54 -7.16 3.60
CA VAL A 102 -18.60 -6.40 4.26
C VAL A 102 -19.42 -5.60 3.25
N ALA A 103 -18.76 -4.96 2.28
CA ALA A 103 -19.44 -4.23 1.21
C ALA A 103 -20.36 -5.16 0.38
N GLU A 104 -19.90 -6.38 0.05
CA GLU A 104 -20.74 -7.38 -0.62
C GLU A 104 -21.97 -7.77 0.19
N LYS A 105 -21.80 -8.03 1.49
CA LYS A 105 -22.93 -8.37 2.35
C LYS A 105 -23.94 -7.24 2.44
N ILE A 106 -23.49 -5.99 2.51
CA ILE A 106 -24.38 -4.82 2.56
C ILE A 106 -25.12 -4.67 1.23
N GLU A 107 -24.43 -4.73 0.09
CA GLU A 107 -25.04 -4.64 -1.23
C GLU A 107 -26.07 -5.76 -1.45
N ASN A 108 -25.72 -7.01 -1.15
CA ASN A 108 -26.65 -8.15 -1.27
C ASN A 108 -27.87 -7.99 -0.38
N ARG A 109 -27.71 -7.42 0.82
CA ARG A 109 -28.83 -7.11 1.71
C ARG A 109 -29.72 -6.00 1.19
N GLN A 110 -29.15 -5.00 0.49
CA GLN A 110 -29.94 -3.93 -0.11
C GLN A 110 -30.72 -4.43 -1.33
N VAL A 111 -30.11 -5.27 -2.17
CA VAL A 111 -30.81 -5.92 -3.29
C VAL A 111 -31.95 -6.80 -2.80
N ALA A 112 -31.77 -7.54 -1.70
CA ALA A 112 -32.84 -8.37 -1.12
C ALA A 112 -33.98 -7.57 -0.46
N LYS A 113 -33.80 -6.25 -0.25
CA LYS A 113 -34.81 -5.36 0.33
C LYS A 113 -35.51 -4.47 -0.71
N ALA A 114 -34.97 -4.38 -1.93
CA ALA A 114 -35.50 -3.61 -3.05
C ALA A 114 -36.45 -4.48 -3.89
#